data_AF-A0A402BKM4-F1
#
_entry.id   AF-A0A402BKM4-F1
#
_cell.length_a   1.000
_cell.length_b   1.000
_cell.length_c   1.000
_cell.angle_alpha   90.00
_cell.angle_beta   90.00
_cell.angle_gamma   90.00
#
_symmetry.space_group_name_H-M   'P 1'
#
loop_
_entity.id
_entity.type
_entity.pdbx_description
1 polymer ?
#
loop_
_entity_poly.entity_id
_entity_poly.type
_entity_poly.pdbx_seq_one_letter_code
_entity_poly.pdbx_strand_id
1 'polypeptide(L)'
;MLVHVFDRGYASGYWLGVPATYRSRFIIRWIKNHHVITNEPVYTEAQAWEIFFSYRRRWQIELSFRYAKCELALKCPRLWSLEARLKLLGMVMLVYAFLLSLLDPKHHELVQALLRFRCPRTGKRCQQVQAPLYRLRWALSRLWSDYRPRFSCFLPPADDLLAVGSLIRDLERFQKNWG
;
A
#
# COMPACT_ATOMS: atom_id res chain seq x y z
N MET A 1 -17.73 9.73 -1.61
CA MET A 1 -18.52 8.62 -2.20
C MET A 1 -17.57 7.71 -2.98
N LEU A 2 -17.75 6.39 -2.94
CA LEU A 2 -16.84 5.41 -3.55
C LEU A 2 -17.20 5.18 -5.03
N VAL A 3 -16.21 5.23 -5.92
CA VAL A 3 -16.36 4.91 -7.35
C VAL A 3 -15.44 3.74 -7.68
N HIS A 4 -16.00 2.69 -8.29
CA HIS A 4 -15.24 1.52 -8.71
C HIS A 4 -14.67 1.74 -10.11
N VAL A 5 -13.35 1.60 -10.27
CA VAL A 5 -12.67 1.80 -11.55
C VAL A 5 -12.13 0.46 -12.07
N PHE A 6 -12.57 0.06 -13.25
CA PHE A 6 -12.16 -1.19 -13.89
C PHE A 6 -11.49 -0.96 -15.25
N ASP A 7 -10.62 -1.89 -15.64
CA ASP A 7 -9.97 -1.87 -16.95
C ASP A 7 -10.66 -2.82 -17.95
N ARG A 8 -10.20 -2.80 -19.20
CA ARG A 8 -10.76 -3.56 -20.33
C ARG A 8 -11.01 -5.06 -20.11
N GLY A 9 -10.31 -5.70 -19.17
CA GLY A 9 -10.55 -7.11 -18.82
C GLY A 9 -11.92 -7.37 -18.17
N TYR A 10 -12.57 -6.32 -17.67
CA TYR A 10 -13.89 -6.36 -17.04
C TYR A 10 -14.98 -5.82 -17.99
N ALA A 11 -14.68 -5.60 -19.26
CA ALA A 11 -15.65 -5.11 -20.24
C ALA A 11 -16.52 -6.27 -20.78
N SER A 12 -17.34 -6.88 -19.91
CA SER A 12 -18.31 -7.90 -20.27
C SER A 12 -19.69 -7.60 -19.67
N GLY A 13 -20.75 -8.18 -20.25
CA GLY A 13 -22.12 -7.98 -19.76
C GLY A 13 -22.30 -8.34 -18.29
N TYR A 14 -21.61 -9.39 -17.81
CA TYR A 14 -21.61 -9.79 -16.40
C TYR A 14 -21.11 -8.67 -15.48
N TRP A 15 -19.97 -8.07 -15.82
CA TRP A 15 -19.35 -6.99 -15.04
C TRP A 15 -20.05 -5.64 -15.17
N LEU A 16 -20.90 -5.45 -16.17
CA LEU A 16 -21.83 -4.31 -16.24
C LEU A 16 -23.05 -4.54 -15.33
N GLY A 17 -23.54 -5.78 -15.26
CA GLY A 17 -24.68 -6.15 -14.42
C GLY A 17 -24.38 -6.07 -12.93
N VAL A 18 -23.20 -6.52 -12.48
CA VAL A 18 -22.86 -6.55 -11.05
C VAL A 18 -22.93 -5.17 -10.39
N PRO A 19 -22.22 -4.12 -10.86
CA PRO A 19 -22.32 -2.78 -10.28
C PRO A 19 -23.72 -2.19 -10.39
N ALA A 20 -24.46 -2.49 -11.46
CA ALA A 20 -25.83 -2.04 -11.64
C ALA A 20 -26.77 -2.63 -10.58
N THR A 21 -26.65 -3.93 -10.28
CA THR A 21 -27.41 -4.62 -9.22
C THR A 21 -27.18 -3.99 -7.86
N TYR A 22 -25.92 -3.66 -7.52
CA TYR A 22 -25.57 -3.04 -6.24
C TYR A 22 -25.71 -1.52 -6.21
N ARG A 23 -26.19 -0.90 -7.31
CA ARG A 23 -26.27 0.57 -7.47
C ARG A 23 -24.94 1.28 -7.18
N SER A 24 -23.83 0.61 -7.44
CA SER A 24 -22.49 1.15 -7.24
C SER A 24 -22.13 2.07 -8.41
N ARG A 25 -21.48 3.19 -8.10
CA ARG A 25 -20.88 4.05 -9.14
C ARG A 25 -19.67 3.36 -9.73
N PHE A 26 -19.58 3.32 -11.06
CA PHE A 26 -18.46 2.67 -11.73
C PHE A 26 -17.97 3.44 -12.95
N ILE A 27 -16.71 3.17 -13.28
CA ILE A 27 -16.04 3.60 -14.50
C ILE A 27 -15.33 2.38 -15.09
N ILE A 28 -15.64 2.01 -16.33
CA ILE A 28 -15.06 0.87 -17.04
C ILE A 28 -14.47 1.36 -18.36
N ARG A 29 -13.22 1.00 -18.65
CA ARG A 29 -12.67 1.17 -20.01
C ARG A 29 -13.14 0.04 -20.92
N TRP A 30 -13.74 0.39 -22.04
CA TRP A 30 -14.15 -0.54 -23.08
C TRP A 30 -12.96 -1.06 -23.89
N ILE A 31 -13.12 -2.26 -24.47
CA ILE A 31 -12.08 -2.96 -25.23
C ILE A 31 -11.76 -2.21 -26.52
N LYS A 32 -12.79 -1.78 -27.26
CA LYS A 32 -12.64 -1.09 -28.55
C LYS A 32 -12.52 0.42 -28.34
N ASN A 33 -11.62 1.05 -29.10
CA ASN A 33 -11.45 2.50 -29.21
C ASN A 33 -11.22 3.26 -27.90
N HIS A 34 -10.81 2.57 -26.82
CA HIS A 34 -10.49 3.17 -25.53
C HIS A 34 -11.62 4.01 -24.90
N HIS A 35 -12.88 3.75 -25.26
CA HIS A 35 -14.01 4.45 -24.66
C HIS A 35 -14.09 4.17 -23.15
N VAL A 36 -14.54 5.17 -22.40
CA VAL A 36 -14.81 5.04 -20.96
C VAL A 36 -16.32 5.05 -20.77
N ILE A 37 -16.84 4.04 -20.08
CA ILE A 37 -18.26 3.86 -19.79
C ILE A 37 -18.47 4.06 -18.29
N THR A 38 -19.49 4.83 -17.93
CA THR A 38 -19.92 5.04 -16.54
C THR A 38 -21.44 5.02 -16.45
N ASN A 39 -21.97 4.76 -15.26
CA ASN A 39 -23.38 4.95 -14.94
C ASN A 39 -23.70 6.35 -14.37
N GLU A 40 -22.70 7.22 -14.23
CA GLU A 40 -22.92 8.61 -13.85
C GLU A 40 -23.37 9.42 -15.08
N PRO A 41 -24.40 10.26 -14.94
CA PRO A 41 -24.82 11.11 -16.05
C PRO A 41 -23.77 12.19 -16.33
N VAL A 42 -23.47 12.41 -17.61
CA VAL A 42 -22.50 13.41 -18.07
C VAL A 42 -23.22 14.39 -18.98
N TYR A 43 -23.39 15.62 -18.50
CA TYR A 43 -24.05 16.71 -19.24
C TYR A 43 -23.07 17.80 -19.67
N THR A 44 -21.94 17.92 -18.97
CA THR A 44 -20.95 18.99 -19.19
C THR A 44 -19.56 18.42 -19.47
N GLU A 45 -18.73 19.19 -20.14
CA GLU A 45 -17.33 18.82 -20.40
C GLU A 45 -16.55 18.61 -19.09
N ALA A 46 -16.78 19.45 -18.08
CA ALA A 46 -16.12 19.35 -16.79
C ALA A 46 -16.37 17.98 -16.10
N GLN A 47 -17.61 17.47 -16.19
CA GLN A 47 -17.97 16.14 -15.66
C GLN A 47 -17.25 15.03 -16.44
N ALA A 48 -17.14 15.15 -17.76
CA ALA A 48 -16.41 14.19 -18.58
C ALA A 48 -14.92 14.14 -18.19
N TRP A 49 -14.30 15.31 -17.95
CA TRP A 49 -12.93 15.40 -17.47
C TRP A 49 -12.74 14.81 -16.07
N GLU A 50 -13.69 14.99 -15.15
CA GLU A 50 -13.64 14.37 -13.82
C GLU A 50 -13.62 12.84 -13.89
N ILE A 51 -14.47 12.26 -14.74
CA ILE A 51 -14.49 10.81 -15.01
C ILE A 51 -13.16 10.36 -15.62
N PHE A 52 -12.64 11.12 -16.59
CA PHE A 52 -11.36 10.81 -17.22
C PHE A 52 -10.20 10.84 -16.20
N PHE A 53 -10.10 11.87 -15.36
CA PHE A 53 -9.05 11.96 -14.35
C PHE A 53 -9.21 10.88 -13.26
N SER A 54 -10.44 10.53 -12.90
CA SER A 54 -10.72 9.40 -12.00
C SER A 54 -10.26 8.08 -12.61
N TYR A 55 -10.55 7.83 -13.89
CA TYR A 55 -10.03 6.67 -14.61
C TYR A 55 -8.49 6.69 -14.70
N ARG A 56 -7.88 7.85 -14.96
CA ARG A 56 -6.41 7.99 -15.04
C ARG A 56 -5.71 7.58 -13.74
N ARG A 57 -6.34 7.81 -12.58
CA ARG A 57 -5.82 7.36 -11.28
C ARG A 57 -5.72 5.84 -11.15
N ARG A 58 -6.42 5.05 -11.99
CA ARG A 58 -6.26 3.58 -12.07
C ARG A 58 -4.80 3.18 -12.16
N TRP A 59 -3.96 3.94 -12.86
CA TRP A 59 -2.54 3.60 -13.03
C TRP A 59 -1.77 3.50 -11.70
N GLN A 60 -2.28 4.12 -10.62
CA GLN A 60 -1.75 3.96 -9.27
C GLN A 60 -1.78 2.50 -8.78
N ILE A 61 -2.72 1.68 -9.26
CA ILE A 61 -2.77 0.24 -8.92
C ILE A 61 -1.58 -0.53 -9.51
N GLU A 62 -1.09 -0.13 -10.69
CA GLU A 62 0.09 -0.78 -11.30
C GLU A 62 1.36 -0.45 -10.51
N LEU A 63 1.48 0.78 -10.03
CA LEU A 63 2.55 1.17 -9.11
C LEU A 63 2.46 0.39 -7.79
N SER A 64 1.25 0.21 -7.27
CA SER A 64 1.00 -0.59 -6.06
C SER A 64 1.39 -2.05 -6.25
N PHE A 65 0.99 -2.67 -7.37
CA PHE A 65 1.40 -4.04 -7.70
C PHE A 65 2.89 -4.17 -7.93
N ARG A 66 3.52 -3.21 -8.61
CA ARG A 66 4.98 -3.21 -8.80
C ARG A 66 5.69 -3.16 -7.46
N TYR A 67 5.29 -2.24 -6.58
CA TYR A 67 5.85 -2.13 -5.24
C TYR A 67 5.67 -3.42 -4.44
N ALA A 68 4.46 -3.96 -4.40
CA ALA A 68 4.15 -5.17 -3.66
C ALA A 68 4.97 -6.39 -4.15
N LYS A 69 5.18 -6.50 -5.47
CA LYS A 69 5.99 -7.57 -6.06
C LYS A 69 7.49 -7.40 -5.81
N CYS A 70 8.02 -6.19 -6.00
CA CYS A 70 9.46 -5.92 -5.98
C CYS A 70 10.02 -5.65 -4.57
N GLU A 71 9.31 -4.87 -3.75
CA GLU A 71 9.82 -4.40 -2.45
C GLU A 71 9.33 -5.23 -1.29
N LEU A 72 8.09 -5.75 -1.37
CA LEU A 72 7.51 -6.59 -0.34
C LEU A 72 7.65 -8.09 -0.62
N ALA A 73 8.33 -8.44 -1.72
CA ALA A 73 8.62 -9.81 -2.13
C ALA A 73 7.40 -10.75 -2.19
N LEU A 74 6.20 -10.22 -2.46
CA LEU A 74 4.96 -11.01 -2.45
C LEU A 74 4.93 -12.17 -3.45
N LYS A 75 5.80 -12.16 -4.46
CA LYS A 75 5.92 -13.25 -5.44
C LYS A 75 6.68 -14.47 -4.94
N CYS A 76 7.51 -14.33 -3.92
CA CYS A 76 8.46 -15.36 -3.52
C CYS A 76 8.38 -15.74 -2.02
N PRO A 77 7.19 -15.93 -1.41
CA PRO A 77 7.12 -16.46 -0.06
C PRO A 77 7.54 -17.94 -0.08
N ARG A 78 8.73 -18.24 0.48
CA ARG A 78 9.28 -19.60 0.57
C ARG A 78 8.65 -20.39 1.73
N LEU A 79 7.32 -20.45 1.75
CA LEU A 79 6.54 -21.20 2.74
C LEU A 79 5.71 -22.26 2.02
N TRP A 80 5.76 -23.48 2.55
CA TRP A 80 5.11 -24.65 1.94
C TRP A 80 3.61 -24.69 2.25
N SER A 81 3.24 -24.47 3.53
CA SER A 81 1.85 -24.44 3.97
C SER A 81 1.11 -23.21 3.42
N LEU A 82 -0.11 -23.44 2.90
CA LEU A 82 -1.00 -22.36 2.47
C LEU A 82 -1.36 -21.42 3.63
N GLU A 83 -1.62 -21.97 4.81
CA GLU A 83 -2.01 -21.18 5.98
C GLU A 83 -0.88 -20.23 6.40
N ALA A 84 0.35 -20.74 6.49
CA ALA A 84 1.52 -19.92 6.82
C ALA A 84 1.76 -18.84 5.75
N ARG A 85 1.56 -19.18 4.46
CA ARG A 85 1.61 -18.19 3.38
C ARG A 85 0.58 -17.08 3.57
N LEU A 86 -0.68 -17.42 3.84
CA LEU A 86 -1.73 -16.43 4.04
C LEU A 86 -1.47 -15.53 5.26
N LYS A 87 -0.98 -16.11 6.36
CA LYS A 87 -0.56 -15.34 7.56
C LYS A 87 0.55 -14.35 7.23
N LEU A 88 1.60 -14.80 6.54
CA LEU A 88 2.71 -13.92 6.10
C LEU A 88 2.20 -12.82 5.16
N LEU A 89 1.38 -13.16 4.17
CA LEU A 89 0.80 -12.19 3.24
C LEU A 89 -0.05 -11.15 4.00
N GLY A 90 -0.84 -11.59 4.99
CA GLY A 90 -1.61 -10.69 5.87
C GLY A 90 -0.72 -9.71 6.63
N MET A 91 0.36 -10.19 7.26
CA MET A 91 1.33 -9.32 7.93
C MET A 91 1.97 -8.31 6.97
N VAL A 92 2.36 -8.74 5.77
CA VAL A 92 2.93 -7.85 4.75
C VAL A 92 1.91 -6.81 4.28
N MET A 93 0.64 -7.18 4.15
CA MET A 93 -0.43 -6.24 3.82
C MET A 93 -0.68 -5.21 4.92
N LEU A 94 -0.53 -5.56 6.20
CA LEU A 94 -0.57 -4.61 7.31
C LEU A 94 0.59 -3.61 7.25
N VAL A 95 1.81 -4.10 7.00
CA VAL A 95 2.98 -3.22 6.78
C VAL A 95 2.75 -2.29 5.59
N TYR A 96 2.18 -2.81 4.50
CA TYR A 96 1.84 -1.98 3.34
C TYR A 96 0.80 -0.91 3.66
N ALA A 97 -0.26 -1.27 4.39
CA ALA A 97 -1.29 -0.33 4.84
C ALA A 97 -0.71 0.77 5.74
N PHE A 98 0.22 0.42 6.65
CA PHE A 98 0.95 1.40 7.45
C PHE A 98 1.81 2.34 6.60
N LEU A 99 2.54 1.82 5.61
CA LEU A 99 3.33 2.68 4.71
C LEU A 99 2.45 3.64 3.90
N LEU A 100 1.24 3.20 3.50
CA LEU A 100 0.26 4.05 2.83
C LEU A 100 -0.34 5.11 3.77
N SER A 101 -0.61 4.77 5.04
CA SER A 101 -1.17 5.74 5.99
C SER A 101 -0.21 6.90 6.30
N LEU A 102 1.09 6.65 6.20
CA LEU A 102 2.11 7.71 6.29
C LEU A 102 2.10 8.66 5.09
N LEU A 103 1.47 8.30 3.97
CA LEU A 103 1.30 9.22 2.84
C LEU A 103 0.11 10.18 3.02
N ASP A 104 -0.67 10.03 4.11
CA ASP A 104 -1.72 10.98 4.46
C ASP A 104 -1.12 12.39 4.66
N PRO A 105 -1.75 13.46 4.10
CA PRO A 105 -1.30 14.83 4.27
C PRO A 105 -0.97 15.24 5.71
N LYS A 106 -1.64 14.66 6.72
CA LYS A 106 -1.38 14.91 8.14
C LYS A 106 0.06 14.58 8.55
N HIS A 107 0.69 13.60 7.91
CA HIS A 107 2.05 13.16 8.20
C HIS A 107 3.08 13.76 7.24
N HIS A 108 2.68 14.68 6.34
CA HIS A 108 3.54 15.17 5.26
C HIS A 108 4.87 15.76 5.79
N GLU A 109 4.80 16.63 6.79
CA GLU A 109 5.99 17.27 7.38
C GLU A 109 6.94 16.25 8.00
N LEU A 110 6.41 15.28 8.75
CA LEU A 110 7.18 14.20 9.35
C LEU A 110 7.88 13.36 8.28
N VAL A 111 7.15 12.96 7.24
CA VAL A 111 7.70 12.17 6.14
C VAL A 111 8.76 12.96 5.37
N GLN A 112 8.55 14.25 5.11
CA GLN A 112 9.53 15.10 4.46
C GLN A 112 10.80 15.24 5.30
N ALA A 113 10.67 15.46 6.61
CA ALA A 113 11.80 15.51 7.52
C ALA A 113 12.57 14.19 7.48
N LEU A 114 11.88 13.05 7.66
CA LEU A 114 12.48 11.72 7.61
C LEU A 114 13.23 11.48 6.28
N LEU A 115 12.61 11.84 5.16
CA LEU A 115 13.23 11.70 3.84
C LEU A 115 14.44 12.62 3.68
N ARG A 116 14.42 13.86 4.19
CA ARG A 116 15.58 14.77 4.16
C ARG A 116 16.73 14.24 5.01
N PHE A 117 16.43 13.72 6.21
CA PHE A 117 17.45 13.24 7.14
C PHE A 117 18.04 11.87 6.75
N ARG A 118 17.27 10.97 6.15
CA ARG A 118 17.70 9.57 5.91
C ARG A 118 17.79 9.17 4.44
N CYS A 119 17.20 9.95 3.52
CA CYS A 119 17.21 9.69 2.08
C CYS A 119 17.28 11.01 1.27
N PRO A 120 18.29 11.87 1.51
CA PRO A 120 18.42 13.12 0.77
C PRO A 120 18.60 12.84 -0.72
N ARG A 121 17.99 13.66 -1.57
CA ARG A 121 18.15 13.59 -3.03
C ARG A 121 18.97 14.76 -3.52
N THR A 122 20.04 14.46 -4.25
CA THR A 122 20.79 15.42 -5.05
C THR A 122 20.20 15.47 -6.48
N GLY A 123 20.05 16.67 -7.04
CA GLY A 123 19.56 16.88 -8.40
C GLY A 123 18.05 17.12 -8.56
N LYS A 124 17.70 18.10 -9.40
CA LYS A 124 16.32 18.59 -9.64
C LYS A 124 15.34 17.49 -10.10
N ARG A 125 15.79 16.62 -11.03
CA ARG A 125 14.96 15.53 -11.58
C ARG A 125 14.58 14.52 -10.50
N CYS A 126 15.53 14.12 -9.67
CA CYS A 126 15.26 13.17 -8.59
C CYS A 126 14.28 13.77 -7.57
N GLN A 127 14.39 15.05 -7.23
CA GLN A 127 13.49 15.69 -6.25
C GLN A 127 12.00 15.66 -6.67
N GLN A 128 11.72 15.73 -7.97
CA GLN A 128 10.36 15.79 -8.51
C GLN A 128 9.70 14.41 -8.75
N VAL A 129 10.44 13.30 -8.68
CA VAL A 129 9.87 11.96 -8.89
C VAL A 129 8.97 11.56 -7.73
N GLN A 130 7.67 11.46 -8.01
CA GLN A 130 6.66 10.85 -7.14
C GLN A 130 6.88 9.35 -7.06
N ALA A 131 7.68 8.93 -6.08
CA ALA A 131 7.70 7.54 -5.69
C ALA A 131 8.09 7.41 -4.21
N PRO A 132 7.14 7.69 -3.33
CA PRO A 132 7.41 7.88 -1.91
C PRO A 132 7.63 6.56 -1.17
N LEU A 133 6.95 5.46 -1.56
CA LEU A 133 6.92 4.25 -0.75
C LEU A 133 8.26 3.54 -0.60
N TYR A 134 9.04 3.40 -1.69
CA TYR A 134 10.37 2.77 -1.59
C TYR A 134 11.32 3.61 -0.71
N ARG A 135 11.28 4.94 -0.84
CA ARG A 135 12.14 5.83 -0.04
C ARG A 135 11.73 5.83 1.40
N LEU A 136 10.43 5.87 1.65
CA LEU A 136 9.87 5.87 2.99
C LEU A 136 10.23 4.57 3.71
N ARG A 137 10.08 3.41 3.06
CA ARG A 137 10.50 2.11 3.60
C ARG A 137 11.99 2.11 3.94
N TRP A 138 12.84 2.58 3.02
CA TRP A 138 14.28 2.66 3.24
C TRP A 138 14.66 3.63 4.37
N ALA A 139 14.04 4.80 4.42
CA ALA A 139 14.28 5.81 5.44
C ALA A 139 13.86 5.32 6.84
N LEU A 140 12.72 4.65 6.94
CA LEU A 140 12.27 3.98 8.17
C LEU A 140 13.22 2.87 8.60
N SER A 141 13.67 2.03 7.65
CA SER A 141 14.63 0.96 7.93
C SER A 141 15.94 1.50 8.52
N ARG A 142 16.47 2.58 7.95
CA ARG A 142 17.66 3.28 8.46
C ARG A 142 17.40 3.89 9.84
N LEU A 143 16.26 4.56 10.02
CA LEU A 143 15.90 5.14 11.31
C LEU A 143 15.80 4.08 12.41
N TRP A 144 15.20 2.92 12.13
CA TRP A 144 15.09 1.81 13.09
C TRP A 144 16.41 1.10 13.33
N SER A 145 17.34 1.13 12.37
CA SER A 145 18.70 0.61 12.55
C SER A 145 19.48 1.48 13.54
N ASP A 146 19.37 2.82 13.42
CA ASP A 146 19.98 3.78 14.33
C ASP A 146 19.29 3.79 15.71
N TYR A 147 17.95 3.73 15.71
CA TYR A 147 17.10 3.85 16.88
C TYR A 147 16.11 2.68 16.91
N ARG A 148 16.56 1.55 17.48
CA ARG A 148 15.74 0.34 17.57
C ARG A 148 14.45 0.66 18.35
N PRO A 149 13.26 0.46 17.75
CA PRO A 149 12.00 0.68 18.45
C PRO A 149 11.94 -0.25 19.65
N ARG A 150 11.72 0.33 20.83
CA ARG A 150 11.49 -0.44 22.05
C ARG A 150 10.04 -0.91 22.05
N PHE A 151 9.83 -2.18 21.73
CA PHE A 151 8.48 -2.80 21.77
C PHE A 151 8.00 -3.12 23.20
N SER A 152 8.67 -2.59 24.22
CA SER A 152 8.32 -2.84 25.63
C SER A 152 6.91 -2.36 26.00
N CYS A 153 6.29 -1.50 25.19
CA CYS A 153 4.89 -1.09 25.34
C CYS A 153 3.87 -2.12 24.84
N PHE A 154 4.29 -3.16 24.11
CA PHE A 154 3.44 -4.29 23.70
C PHE A 154 3.59 -5.51 24.60
N LEU A 155 4.45 -5.42 25.62
CA LEU A 155 4.50 -6.44 26.66
C LEU A 155 3.18 -6.37 27.45
N PRO A 156 2.54 -7.52 27.73
CA PRO A 156 1.43 -7.54 28.67
C PRO A 156 1.88 -6.93 30.01
N PRO A 157 0.97 -6.29 30.78
CA PRO A 157 1.29 -5.85 32.14
C PRO A 157 1.95 -7.01 32.90
N ALA A 158 2.92 -6.69 33.75
CA ALA A 158 3.91 -7.61 34.33
C ALA A 158 3.36 -8.78 35.18
N ASP A 159 2.03 -8.92 35.25
CA ASP A 159 1.33 -9.95 36.01
C ASP A 159 1.46 -11.35 35.39
N ASP A 160 1.85 -11.45 34.10
CA ASP A 160 2.15 -12.73 33.43
C ASP A 160 3.65 -12.85 33.08
N LEU A 161 4.46 -13.12 34.12
CA LEU A 161 5.92 -13.28 34.04
C LEU A 161 6.35 -14.40 33.06
N LEU A 162 5.51 -15.40 32.81
CA LEU A 162 5.79 -16.49 31.88
C LEU A 162 5.63 -16.06 30.43
N ALA A 163 4.59 -15.28 30.11
CA ALA A 163 4.39 -14.70 28.79
C ALA A 163 5.48 -13.67 28.44
N VAL A 164 5.84 -12.81 29.40
CA VAL A 164 6.94 -11.84 29.26
C VAL A 164 8.28 -12.56 29.06
N GLY A 165 8.55 -13.59 29.84
CA GLY A 165 9.77 -14.39 29.72
C GLY A 165 9.88 -15.13 28.38
N SER A 166 8.77 -15.67 27.85
CA SER A 166 8.75 -16.27 26.51
C SER A 166 9.03 -15.23 25.43
N LEU A 167 8.35 -14.08 25.49
CA LEU A 167 8.46 -13.04 24.48
C LEU A 167 9.87 -12.40 24.45
N ILE A 168 10.47 -12.19 25.63
CA ILE A 168 11.85 -11.68 25.74
C ILE A 168 12.84 -12.67 25.13
N ARG A 169 12.70 -13.97 25.45
CA ARG A 169 13.56 -15.02 24.84
C ARG A 169 13.39 -15.08 23.32
N ASP A 170 12.16 -14.94 22.83
CA ASP A 170 11.89 -14.91 21.38
C ASP A 170 12.48 -13.65 20.71
N LEU A 171 12.41 -12.49 21.37
CA LEU A 171 13.01 -11.24 20.89
C LEU A 171 14.55 -11.28 20.92
N GLU A 172 15.15 -11.86 21.96
CA GLU A 172 16.60 -12.09 22.06
C GLU A 172 17.08 -13.08 20.99
N ARG A 173 16.32 -14.14 20.75
CA ARG A 173 16.60 -15.12 19.69
C ARG A 173 16.47 -14.49 18.31
N PHE A 174 15.49 -13.61 18.12
CA PHE A 174 15.35 -12.84 16.88
C PHE A 174 16.52 -11.87 16.69
N GLN A 175 16.97 -11.18 17.74
CA GLN A 175 18.12 -10.29 17.67
C GLN A 175 19.45 -11.01 17.40
N LYS A 176 19.66 -12.22 17.96
CA LYS A 176 20.87 -13.03 17.70
C LYS A 176 20.97 -13.59 16.28
N ASN A 177 19.83 -13.89 15.64
CA ASN A 177 19.80 -14.51 14.31
C ASN A 177 19.83 -13.50 13.15
N TRP A 178 19.63 -12.20 13.44
CA TRP A 178 19.55 -11.13 12.44
C TRP A 178 20.48 -9.93 12.74
N GLY A 179 21.50 -10.15 13.58
CA GLY A 179 22.60 -9.21 13.84
C GLY A 179 23.77 -9.44 12.91
#